data_AF-A0A1Y0L8D8-F1
#
_entry.id   AF-A0A1Y0L8D8-F1
#
_cell.length_a   1.000
_cell.length_b   1.000
_cell.length_c   1.000
_cell.angle_alpha   90.00
_cell.angle_beta   90.00
_cell.angle_gamma   90.00
#
_symmetry.space_group_name_H-M   'P 1'
#
loop_
_entity.id
_entity.type
_entity.pdbx_description
1 polymer ?
#
loop_
_entity_poly.entity_id
_entity_poly.type
_entity_poly.pdbx_seq_one_letter_code
_entity_poly.pdbx_strand_id
1 'polypeptide(L)'
;MTAYVIFIRDETVDQDEMQVYSEKASAARGDHPMTPLAFYGAAEALEGPGTEGVVLLKFPDMEAAKAWYYSPAYQEAKQHRLKGAKYRVVLTDGIA
;
A
#
# COMPACT_ATOMS: atom_id res chain seq x y z
N MET A 1 9.91 -15.36 8.53
CA MET A 1 10.38 -14.82 7.25
C MET A 1 9.76 -13.45 7.11
N THR A 2 10.56 -12.44 6.77
CA THR A 2 10.06 -11.07 6.56
C THR A 2 8.98 -11.09 5.48
N ALA A 3 7.96 -10.22 5.57
CA ALA A 3 6.97 -10.07 4.49
C ALA A 3 6.96 -8.65 3.92
N TYR A 4 6.44 -8.53 2.70
CA TYR A 4 6.36 -7.26 1.99
C TYR A 4 4.97 -7.03 1.43
N VAL A 5 4.43 -5.83 1.64
CA VAL A 5 3.26 -5.34 0.91
C VAL A 5 3.73 -4.31 -0.11
N ILE A 6 3.45 -4.59 -1.38
CA ILE A 6 3.78 -3.73 -2.51
C ILE A 6 2.48 -3.13 -3.03
N PHE A 7 2.41 -1.80 -3.06
CA PHE A 7 1.35 -1.07 -3.75
C PHE A 7 1.93 -0.46 -5.02
N ILE A 8 1.27 -0.69 -6.13
CA ILE A 8 1.57 -0.04 -7.41
C ILE A 8 0.32 0.73 -7.80
N ARG A 9 0.42 2.07 -7.85
CA ARG A 9 -0.66 2.93 -8.36
C ARG A 9 -0.50 3.01 -9.87
N ASP A 10 -1.47 2.49 -10.60
CA ASP A 10 -1.44 2.54 -12.06
C ASP A 10 -2.04 3.85 -12.56
N GLU A 11 -3.12 4.35 -11.93
CA GLU A 11 -3.84 5.55 -12.35
C GLU A 11 -4.63 6.16 -11.19
N THR A 12 -4.61 7.48 -11.04
CA THR A 12 -5.49 8.24 -10.15
C THR A 12 -6.78 8.61 -10.90
N VAL A 13 -7.92 8.23 -10.33
CA VAL A 13 -9.26 8.45 -10.89
C VAL A 13 -9.96 9.64 -10.21
N ASP A 14 -9.79 9.78 -8.90
CA ASP A 14 -10.35 10.87 -8.09
C ASP A 14 -9.35 11.29 -7.00
N GLN A 15 -8.85 12.52 -7.12
CA GLN A 15 -7.82 13.06 -6.25
C GLN A 15 -8.33 13.33 -4.82
N ASP A 16 -9.59 13.70 -4.66
CA ASP A 16 -10.18 14.03 -3.36
C ASP A 16 -10.39 12.74 -2.55
N GLU A 17 -10.90 11.68 -3.18
CA GLU A 17 -10.97 10.34 -2.58
C GLU A 17 -9.57 9.82 -2.20
N MET A 18 -8.55 10.10 -3.03
CA MET A 18 -7.16 9.73 -2.71
C MET A 18 -6.57 10.52 -1.54
N GLN A 19 -6.97 11.78 -1.34
CA GLN A 19 -6.58 12.56 -0.17
C GLN A 19 -7.18 11.96 1.10
N VAL A 20 -8.48 11.67 1.10
CA VAL A 20 -9.16 11.03 2.25
C VAL A 20 -8.55 9.66 2.55
N TYR A 21 -8.22 8.87 1.51
CA TYR A 21 -7.50 7.62 1.69
C TYR A 21 -6.14 7.82 2.37
N SER A 22 -5.34 8.79 1.92
CA SER A 22 -4.00 9.03 2.45
C SER A 22 -4.03 9.33 3.95
N GLU A 23 -4.95 10.20 4.37
CA GLU A 23 -5.14 10.58 5.77
C GLU A 23 -5.56 9.36 6.62
N LYS A 24 -6.60 8.63 6.19
CA LYS A 24 -7.09 7.44 6.90
C LYS A 24 -6.06 6.32 6.95
N ALA A 25 -5.34 6.06 5.85
CA ALA A 25 -4.33 5.02 5.77
C ALA A 25 -3.11 5.35 6.65
N SER A 26 -2.74 6.62 6.76
CA SER A 26 -1.70 7.09 7.68
C SER A 26 -2.08 6.81 9.14
N ALA A 27 -3.32 7.15 9.53
CA ALA A 27 -3.85 6.85 10.86
C ALA A 27 -3.95 5.33 11.13
N ALA A 28 -4.34 4.54 10.12
CA ALA A 28 -4.47 3.09 10.23
C ALA A 28 -3.14 2.33 10.39
N ARG A 29 -1.99 3.00 10.28
CA ARG A 29 -0.70 2.37 10.61
C ARG A 29 -0.62 1.98 12.08
N GLY A 30 -1.10 2.85 12.97
CA GLY A 30 -1.11 2.61 14.43
C GLY A 30 0.21 2.03 14.95
N ASP A 31 0.09 0.99 15.78
CA ASP A 31 1.22 0.25 16.36
C ASP A 31 1.66 -0.95 15.50
N HIS A 32 1.16 -1.09 14.27
CA HIS A 32 1.56 -2.21 13.42
C HIS A 32 3.06 -2.10 13.06
N PRO A 33 3.84 -3.19 13.16
CA PRO A 33 5.30 -3.15 13.03
C PRO A 33 5.75 -3.06 11.56
N MET A 34 5.30 -2.04 10.82
CA MET A 34 5.67 -1.85 9.42
C MET A 34 6.85 -0.87 9.26
N THR A 35 7.67 -1.08 8.25
CA THR A 35 8.73 -0.16 7.85
C THR A 35 8.58 0.19 6.37
N PRO A 36 8.34 1.47 6.00
CA PRO A 36 8.39 1.88 4.61
C PRO A 36 9.81 1.76 4.05
N LEU A 37 9.96 1.12 2.89
CA LEU A 37 11.23 1.00 2.17
C LEU A 37 11.24 1.80 0.86
N ALA A 38 10.07 1.99 0.25
CA ALA A 38 9.84 2.92 -0.86
C ALA A 38 8.48 3.58 -0.66
N PHE A 39 8.35 4.87 -0.99
CA PHE A 39 7.12 5.61 -0.76
C PHE A 39 6.97 6.79 -1.73
N TYR A 40 6.31 6.55 -2.87
CA TYR A 40 5.98 7.56 -3.90
C TYR A 40 7.16 8.45 -4.36
N GLY A 41 8.38 7.93 -4.34
CA GLY A 41 9.52 8.53 -5.04
C GLY A 41 9.45 8.28 -6.56
N ALA A 42 10.50 8.67 -7.28
CA ALA A 42 10.62 8.37 -8.71
C ALA A 42 10.48 6.85 -8.95
N ALA A 43 9.58 6.48 -9.84
CA ALA A 43 9.29 5.09 -10.21
C ALA A 43 9.16 4.98 -11.73
N GLU A 44 9.75 3.94 -12.29
CA GLU A 44 9.74 3.64 -13.72
C GLU A 44 9.34 2.19 -13.91
N ALA A 45 8.38 1.95 -14.81
CA ALA A 45 8.07 0.60 -15.26
C ALA A 45 9.06 0.24 -16.37
N LEU A 46 9.92 -0.76 -16.11
CA LEU A 46 10.87 -1.24 -17.10
C LEU A 46 10.18 -2.09 -18.19
N GLU A 47 9.10 -2.79 -17.83
CA GLU A 47 8.26 -3.56 -18.73
C GLU A 47 6.77 -3.42 -18.33
N GLY A 48 5.88 -3.47 -19.32
CA GLY A 48 4.42 -3.38 -19.12
C GLY A 48 3.92 -1.94 -18.95
N PRO A 49 2.66 -1.77 -18.47
CA PRO A 49 2.08 -0.46 -18.24
C PRO A 49 2.85 0.36 -17.20
N GLY A 50 2.84 1.68 -17.38
CA GLY A 50 3.45 2.64 -16.46
C GLY A 50 2.82 2.63 -15.06
N THR A 51 3.44 3.38 -14.14
CA THR A 51 2.93 3.58 -12.78
C THR A 51 3.06 5.04 -12.40
N GLU A 52 2.06 5.57 -11.68
CA GLU A 52 2.14 6.88 -11.03
C GLU A 52 2.95 6.84 -9.73
N GLY A 53 3.18 5.65 -9.17
CA GLY A 53 4.08 5.48 -8.05
C GLY A 53 3.92 4.18 -7.28
N VAL A 54 4.94 3.88 -6.47
CA VAL A 54 5.09 2.63 -5.73
C VAL A 54 5.24 2.89 -4.24
N VAL A 55 4.63 2.01 -3.43
CA VAL A 55 4.92 1.89 -2.00
C VAL A 55 5.37 0.46 -1.72
N LEU A 56 6.47 0.31 -0.98
CA LEU A 56 6.95 -0.97 -0.47
C LEU A 56 7.00 -0.89 1.06
N LEU A 57 6.23 -1.73 1.73
CA LEU A 57 6.20 -1.84 3.19
C LEU A 57 6.77 -3.19 3.62
N LYS A 58 7.72 -3.18 4.55
CA LYS A 58 8.29 -4.36 5.20
C LYS A 58 7.54 -4.65 6.51
N PHE A 59 7.25 -5.92 6.76
CA PHE A 59 6.68 -6.44 8.00
C PHE A 59 7.53 -7.61 8.56
N PRO A 60 7.46 -7.92 9.86
CA PRO A 60 8.18 -9.05 10.45
C PRO A 60 7.82 -10.39 9.81
N ASP A 61 6.55 -10.57 9.44
CA ASP A 61 6.00 -11.74 8.77
C ASP A 61 4.67 -11.46 8.06
N MET A 62 4.16 -12.48 7.36
CA MET A 62 2.91 -12.42 6.59
C MET A 62 1.68 -12.17 7.47
N GLU A 63 1.67 -12.68 8.71
CA GLU A 63 0.55 -12.50 9.61
C GLU A 63 0.48 -11.07 10.14
N ALA A 64 1.61 -10.46 10.47
CA ALA A 64 1.69 -9.04 10.81
C ALA A 64 1.21 -8.14 9.66
N ALA A 65 1.59 -8.46 8.42
CA ALA A 65 1.14 -7.73 7.23
C ALA A 65 -0.38 -7.87 7.01
N LYS A 66 -0.93 -9.08 7.17
CA LYS A 66 -2.38 -9.34 7.08
C LYS A 66 -3.15 -8.67 8.22
N ALA A 67 -2.64 -8.71 9.44
CA ALA A 67 -3.26 -8.06 10.59
C ALA A 67 -3.43 -6.55 10.36
N TRP A 68 -2.43 -5.90 9.76
CA TRP A 68 -2.57 -4.52 9.32
C TRP A 68 -3.56 -4.37 8.15
N TYR A 69 -3.37 -5.11 7.06
CA TYR A 69 -4.16 -4.95 5.85
C TYR A 69 -5.64 -5.23 6.08
N TYR A 70 -5.99 -6.24 6.87
CA TYR A 70 -7.37 -6.60 7.21
C TYR A 70 -7.90 -5.90 8.47
N SER A 71 -7.13 -4.99 9.08
CA SER A 71 -7.63 -4.18 10.20
C SER A 71 -8.86 -3.37 9.77
N PRO A 72 -9.84 -3.16 10.67
CA PRO A 72 -11.01 -2.33 10.37
C PRO A 72 -10.61 -0.93 9.87
N ALA A 73 -9.64 -0.30 10.54
CA ALA A 73 -9.16 1.03 10.17
C ALA A 73 -8.59 1.09 8.73
N TYR A 74 -7.78 0.10 8.33
CA TYR A 74 -7.24 0.07 6.97
C TYR A 74 -8.29 -0.33 5.93
N GLN A 75 -9.23 -1.23 6.26
CA GLN A 75 -10.31 -1.59 5.35
C GLN A 75 -11.28 -0.42 5.10
N GLU A 76 -11.50 0.45 6.08
CA GLU A 76 -12.22 1.72 5.89
C GLU A 76 -11.46 2.66 4.95
N ALA A 77 -10.16 2.86 5.17
CA ALA A 77 -9.33 3.68 4.28
C ALA A 77 -9.36 3.14 2.84
N LYS A 78 -9.24 1.82 2.67
CA LYS A 78 -9.24 1.15 1.37
C LYS A 78 -10.48 1.46 0.53
N GLN A 79 -11.65 1.70 1.14
CA GLN A 79 -12.85 2.05 0.38
C GLN A 79 -12.67 3.32 -0.46
N HIS A 80 -11.98 4.32 0.10
CA HIS A 80 -11.64 5.55 -0.60
C HIS A 80 -10.60 5.30 -1.70
N ARG A 81 -9.57 4.47 -1.43
CA ARG A 81 -8.59 4.10 -2.47
C ARG A 81 -9.23 3.44 -3.68
N LEU A 82 -10.21 2.55 -3.48
CA LEU A 82 -10.88 1.85 -4.58
C LEU A 82 -11.71 2.79 -5.48
N LYS A 83 -12.16 3.92 -4.95
CA LYS A 83 -12.82 4.98 -5.73
C LYS A 83 -11.80 5.94 -6.35
N GLY A 84 -10.74 6.24 -5.61
CA GLY A 84 -9.74 7.24 -5.96
C GLY A 84 -8.71 6.79 -6.98
N ALA A 85 -8.43 5.49 -7.11
CA ALA A 85 -7.35 5.03 -7.98
C ALA A 85 -7.38 3.53 -8.31
N LYS A 86 -6.75 3.18 -9.43
CA LYS A 86 -6.45 1.79 -9.79
C LYS A 86 -5.12 1.37 -9.20
N TYR A 87 -5.13 0.28 -8.45
CA TYR A 87 -3.97 -0.24 -7.75
C TYR A 87 -3.82 -1.74 -7.95
N ARG A 88 -2.57 -2.17 -8.07
CA ARG A 88 -2.14 -3.54 -7.79
C ARG A 88 -1.54 -3.59 -6.41
N VAL A 89 -2.00 -4.52 -5.58
CA VAL A 89 -1.50 -4.70 -4.21
C VAL A 89 -1.09 -6.15 -4.04
N VAL A 90 0.18 -6.39 -3.74
CA VAL A 90 0.75 -7.72 -3.60
C VAL A 90 1.32 -7.87 -2.19
N LEU A 91 0.95 -8.95 -1.52
CA LEU A 91 1.60 -9.41 -0.29
C LEU A 91 2.47 -10.61 -0.66
N THR A 92 3.72 -10.62 -0.23
CA THR A 92 4.66 -11.70 -0.53
C THR A 92 5.65 -11.92 0.61
N ASP A 93 6.14 -13.16 0.71
CA ASP A 93 7.27 -13.50 1.56
C ASP A 93 8.56 -12.89 1.02
N GLY A 94 9.45 -12.52 1.94
CA GLY A 94 10.86 -12.30 1.64
C GLY A 94 11.60 -13.60 1.40
N ILE A 95 12.88 -13.50 1.07
CA ILE A 95 13.74 -14.67 0.80
C ILE A 95 14.53 -15.15 2.04
N ALA A 96 14.23 -14.64 3.24
CA ALA A 96 14.91 -14.98 4.50
C ALA A 96 13.99 -14.87 5.74
#